data_AF-A0A534LND1-F1
#
_entry.id   AF-A0A534LND1-F1
#
_cell.length_a   1.000
_cell.length_b   1.000
_cell.length_c   1.000
_cell.angle_alpha   90.00
_cell.angle_beta   90.00
_cell.angle_gamma   90.00
#
_symmetry.space_group_name_H-M   'P 1'
#
loop_
_entity.id
_entity.type
_entity.pdbx_description
1 polymer ?
#
loop_
_entity_poly.entity_id
_entity_poly.type
_entity_poly.pdbx_seq_one_letter_code
_entity_poly.pdbx_strand_id
1 'polypeptide(L)'
;MLLALVSTAPEEKEKSPVPSKAASRAKGSPVTGPTELEKFFQLNPEEKFDLEATNSIDAPTLVEEARGDKRILRDVLRTAEALLPRVRAETEDPLLVSAILRSKTLDWVRRSPSDSSWAETMPLRWGGIFYESRVPGGRLSRKLSTRLANLIALCVEASGTVAFLRAGVAGIFRGSAMMAKMVQFGLSSKRPRHVQQVAQAYLDDLASNRCVGKQPLPLERLSEVARRNGSAEVNITLVELFSQEGTGTLMVLDPRFHPGMDPVAIRVVAPKTQDDAATYDLAHSGVRPGRESGDANEVTSEASLASPWERSDMTRKEWLSLFKALEKRKERLGAPPRENSRDRESYIGLRDLLLADAAVRRAFLAVHWKGRPSGLAILCQLLSAGTLVPEFDTDADYLEAELEHLGQGADHRPKDGQWKLAHGWTVVREHAGGSARTYRASGKSAD
;
A
#
# COMPACT_ATOMS: atom_id res chain seq x y z
N MET A 1 76.58 -7.07 52.01
CA MET A 1 76.05 -5.83 52.64
C MET A 1 74.56 -6.04 52.84
N LEU A 2 74.14 -6.42 54.06
CA LEU A 2 73.36 -5.60 55.04
C LEU A 2 71.91 -5.37 54.53
N LEU A 3 70.80 -5.80 55.15
CA LEU A 3 70.42 -6.21 56.51
C LEU A 3 69.14 -7.10 56.42
N ALA A 4 69.07 -8.25 57.12
CA ALA A 4 68.27 -8.52 58.35
C ALA A 4 66.74 -8.35 58.18
N LEU A 5 65.95 -9.45 58.14
CA LEU A 5 65.28 -10.12 59.29
C LEU A 5 64.30 -9.20 60.06
N VAL A 6 63.03 -9.60 60.15
CA VAL A 6 62.36 -10.06 61.40
C VAL A 6 60.87 -10.33 61.13
N SER A 7 60.46 -11.51 61.56
CA SER A 7 59.09 -12.02 61.69
C SER A 7 58.55 -11.67 63.07
N THR A 8 57.28 -11.28 63.20
CA THR A 8 56.42 -11.61 64.36
C THR A 8 54.94 -11.40 64.01
N ALA A 9 54.17 -12.48 63.95
CA ALA A 9 52.76 -12.48 64.37
C ALA A 9 52.73 -12.67 65.91
N PRO A 10 51.61 -12.37 66.60
CA PRO A 10 50.65 -13.45 66.84
C PRO A 10 49.16 -13.07 66.79
N GLU A 11 48.36 -14.13 66.62
CA GLU A 11 46.91 -14.29 66.75
C GLU A 11 46.39 -13.89 68.15
N GLU A 12 45.12 -13.55 68.39
CA GLU A 12 44.00 -14.52 68.48
C GLU A 12 42.60 -13.85 68.51
N LYS A 13 41.65 -14.54 67.86
CA LYS A 13 40.23 -14.80 68.23
C LYS A 13 39.28 -13.58 68.32
N GLU A 14 38.05 -13.59 67.79
CA GLU A 14 37.11 -14.69 67.57
C GLU A 14 35.89 -14.19 66.76
N LYS A 15 35.16 -15.14 66.14
CA LYS A 15 33.77 -15.09 65.61
C LYS A 15 33.55 -14.79 64.10
N SER A 16 33.52 -15.90 63.36
CA SER A 16 32.74 -16.27 62.17
C SER A 16 31.33 -15.62 62.06
N PRO A 17 30.76 -15.37 60.85
CA PRO A 17 30.32 -16.49 59.98
C PRO A 17 30.40 -16.32 58.43
N VAL A 18 30.56 -17.48 57.78
CA VAL A 18 29.94 -17.96 56.51
C VAL A 18 30.55 -17.50 55.17
N PRO A 19 30.73 -18.42 54.19
CA PRO A 19 31.68 -18.25 53.10
C PRO A 19 31.09 -17.45 51.94
N SER A 20 31.83 -16.44 51.49
CA SER A 20 31.58 -15.79 50.21
C SER A 20 31.91 -16.77 49.09
N LYS A 21 30.83 -17.23 48.45
CA LYS A 21 30.82 -18.00 47.22
C LYS A 21 31.71 -17.30 46.19
N ALA A 22 32.84 -17.92 45.87
CA ALA A 22 33.71 -17.51 44.77
C ALA A 22 32.91 -17.53 43.47
N ALA A 23 32.55 -16.36 42.96
CA ALA A 23 32.10 -16.22 41.59
C ALA A 23 33.35 -16.12 40.72
N SER A 24 33.75 -17.29 40.21
CA SER A 24 34.65 -17.44 39.08
C SER A 24 34.37 -16.37 38.03
N ARG A 25 35.36 -15.50 37.84
CA ARG A 25 35.44 -14.54 36.73
C ARG A 25 35.57 -15.34 35.44
N ALA A 26 34.43 -15.82 34.93
CA ALA A 26 34.33 -16.34 33.58
C ALA A 26 34.65 -15.18 32.64
N LYS A 27 35.85 -15.24 32.07
CA LYS A 27 36.36 -14.38 31.03
C LYS A 27 35.55 -14.71 29.76
N GLY A 28 34.32 -14.22 29.70
CA GLY A 28 33.52 -14.22 28.49
C GLY A 28 34.20 -13.29 27.50
N SER A 29 34.63 -13.84 26.36
CA SER A 29 35.00 -13.06 25.19
C SER A 29 33.95 -11.96 24.95
N PRO A 30 34.34 -10.70 24.69
CA PRO A 30 33.38 -9.72 24.22
C PRO A 30 32.81 -10.27 22.92
N VAL A 31 31.48 -10.32 22.82
CA VAL A 31 30.79 -10.60 21.57
C VAL A 31 31.32 -9.57 20.57
N THR A 32 32.16 -9.99 19.63
CA THR A 32 32.75 -9.18 18.57
C THR A 32 31.68 -8.80 17.55
N GLY A 33 30.72 -7.99 17.99
CA GLY A 33 29.79 -7.28 17.14
C GLY A 33 30.19 -5.80 17.06
N PRO A 34 29.87 -5.10 15.97
CA PRO A 34 30.09 -3.66 15.89
C PRO A 34 29.30 -2.94 16.98
N THR A 35 29.87 -1.85 17.51
CA THR A 35 29.21 -1.00 18.51
C THR A 35 27.97 -0.33 17.92
N GLU A 36 27.03 0.15 18.75
CA GLU A 36 25.88 0.90 18.23
C GLU A 36 26.32 2.18 17.51
N LEU A 37 27.39 2.80 17.99
CA LEU A 37 28.06 3.93 17.35
C LEU A 37 28.53 3.61 15.92
N GLU A 38 29.23 2.47 15.75
CA GLU A 38 29.72 2.04 14.44
C GLU A 38 28.59 1.75 13.46
N LYS A 39 27.53 1.07 13.91
CA LYS A 39 26.34 0.81 13.09
C LYS A 39 25.67 2.11 12.66
N PHE A 40 25.55 3.07 13.58
CA PHE A 40 24.89 4.34 13.31
C PHE A 40 25.64 5.19 12.27
N PHE A 41 26.97 5.24 12.33
CA PHE A 41 27.77 6.00 11.37
C PHE A 41 27.90 5.34 9.98
N GLN A 42 27.50 4.08 9.84
CA GLN A 42 27.36 3.45 8.53
C GLN A 42 26.07 3.87 7.80
N LEU A 43 25.12 4.51 8.50
CA LEU A 43 23.87 4.98 7.90
C LEU A 43 24.12 6.20 7.01
N ASN A 44 23.59 6.14 5.79
CA ASN A 44 23.66 7.22 4.83
C ASN A 44 22.24 7.74 4.50
N PRO A 45 21.96 9.04 4.70
CA PRO A 45 20.65 9.63 4.36
C PRO A 45 20.40 9.80 2.86
N GLU A 46 21.43 9.67 2.02
CA GLU A 46 21.37 9.89 0.57
C GLU A 46 21.40 8.59 -0.22
N GLU A 47 22.58 7.98 -0.38
CA GLU A 47 22.75 6.76 -1.16
C GLU A 47 22.55 5.51 -0.31
N LYS A 48 21.83 4.52 -0.84
CA LYS A 48 21.58 3.22 -0.18
C LYS A 48 20.93 3.38 1.21
N PHE A 49 20.01 4.31 1.36
CA PHE A 49 19.26 4.49 2.59
C PHE A 49 18.59 3.19 3.03
N ASP A 50 18.94 2.71 4.23
CA ASP A 50 18.41 1.49 4.82
C ASP A 50 17.47 1.84 5.97
N LEU A 51 16.18 1.79 5.67
CA LEU A 51 15.11 2.05 6.63
C LEU A 51 15.10 1.04 7.77
N GLU A 52 15.45 -0.24 7.53
CA GLU A 52 15.46 -1.27 8.57
C GLU A 52 16.64 -1.08 9.52
N ALA A 53 17.83 -0.79 8.98
CA ALA A 53 19.01 -0.48 9.79
C ALA A 53 18.76 0.76 10.65
N THR A 54 18.15 1.80 10.08
CA THR A 54 17.72 2.99 10.82
C THR A 54 16.67 2.64 11.89
N ASN A 55 15.74 1.72 11.60
CA ASN A 55 14.72 1.30 12.57
C ASN A 55 15.32 0.53 13.76
N SER A 56 16.46 -0.14 13.56
CA SER A 56 17.10 -1.00 14.55
C SER A 56 17.97 -0.28 15.60
N ILE A 57 18.20 1.03 15.44
CA ILE A 57 19.06 1.83 16.33
C ILE A 57 18.53 1.81 17.78
N ASP A 58 19.39 1.45 18.73
CA ASP A 58 19.15 1.63 20.16
C ASP A 58 19.64 3.02 20.61
N ALA A 59 18.74 4.01 20.59
CA ALA A 59 19.07 5.40 20.90
C ALA A 59 19.68 5.59 22.32
N PRO A 60 19.17 4.97 23.40
CA PRO A 60 19.83 5.04 24.70
C PRO A 60 21.27 4.53 24.70
N THR A 61 21.50 3.36 24.10
CA THR A 61 22.84 2.75 24.04
C THR A 61 23.81 3.61 23.22
N LEU A 62 23.35 4.12 22.08
CA LEU A 62 24.12 5.02 21.22
C LEU A 62 24.57 6.29 21.96
N VAL A 63 23.68 6.90 22.75
CA VAL A 63 23.99 8.12 23.53
C VAL A 63 24.95 7.81 24.67
N GLU A 64 24.80 6.68 25.36
CA GLU A 64 25.73 6.26 26.41
C GLU A 64 27.12 5.92 25.86
N GLU A 65 27.23 5.27 24.69
CA GLU A 65 28.52 5.01 24.02
C GLU A 65 29.22 6.30 23.59
N ALA A 66 28.46 7.29 23.09
CA ALA A 66 28.99 8.61 22.75
C ALA A 66 29.26 9.50 23.98
N ARG A 67 28.79 9.08 25.17
CA ARG A 67 28.85 9.90 26.38
C ARG A 67 30.28 10.11 26.83
N GLY A 68 30.67 11.36 26.98
CA GLY A 68 32.02 11.76 27.36
C GLY A 68 32.85 12.35 26.22
N ASP A 69 32.49 12.08 24.96
CA ASP A 69 33.09 12.76 23.81
C ASP A 69 32.07 13.70 23.12
N LYS A 70 32.27 15.00 23.35
CA LYS A 70 31.41 16.05 22.77
C LYS A 70 31.50 16.14 21.24
N ARG A 71 32.57 15.64 20.61
CA ARG A 71 32.69 15.62 19.14
C ARG A 71 31.83 14.50 18.58
N ILE A 72 31.93 13.31 19.16
CA ILE A 72 31.12 12.15 18.76
C ILE A 72 29.62 12.44 18.95
N LEU A 73 29.21 13.01 20.09
CA LEU A 73 27.81 13.41 20.30
C LEU A 73 27.30 14.43 19.26
N ARG A 74 28.16 15.34 18.79
CA ARG A 74 27.80 16.30 17.71
C ARG A 74 27.63 15.59 16.38
N ASP A 75 28.50 14.64 16.07
CA ASP A 75 28.41 13.89 14.82
C ASP A 75 27.18 12.97 14.84
N VAL A 76 26.88 12.33 15.97
CA VAL A 76 25.63 11.57 16.16
C VAL A 76 24.41 12.46 15.92
N LEU A 77 24.40 13.66 16.52
CA LEU A 77 23.32 14.62 16.30
C LEU A 77 23.18 14.98 14.82
N ARG A 78 24.27 15.37 14.15
CA ARG A 78 24.24 15.81 12.75
C ARG A 78 23.68 14.71 11.85
N THR A 79 24.11 13.47 12.07
CA THR A 79 23.59 12.33 11.30
C THR A 79 22.11 12.08 11.60
N ALA A 80 21.68 12.16 12.87
CA ALA A 80 20.26 12.02 13.22
C ALA A 80 19.39 13.13 12.59
N GLU A 81 19.88 14.37 12.56
CA GLU A 81 19.24 15.51 11.89
C GLU A 81 19.14 15.33 10.38
N ALA A 82 20.14 14.69 9.75
CA ALA A 82 20.12 14.39 8.32
C ALA A 82 19.20 13.21 7.97
N LEU A 83 19.11 12.19 8.83
CA LEU A 83 18.25 11.02 8.64
C LEU A 83 16.76 11.36 8.83
N LEU A 84 16.42 12.26 9.74
CA LEU A 84 15.02 12.52 10.11
C LEU A 84 14.14 13.01 8.93
N PRO A 85 14.53 13.98 8.10
CA PRO A 85 13.76 14.38 6.93
C PRO A 85 13.55 13.22 5.94
N ARG A 86 14.58 12.39 5.72
CA ARG A 86 14.50 11.23 4.83
C ARG A 86 13.51 10.20 5.35
N VAL A 87 13.59 9.86 6.64
CA VAL A 87 12.66 8.95 7.30
C VAL A 87 11.22 9.45 7.19
N ARG A 88 10.98 10.75 7.38
CA ARG A 88 9.63 11.32 7.23
C ARG A 88 9.14 11.22 5.79
N ALA A 89 9.98 11.53 4.81
CA ALA A 89 9.61 11.40 3.40
C ALA A 89 9.15 9.96 3.10
N GLU A 90 9.92 8.95 3.51
CA GLU A 90 9.61 7.55 3.23
C GLU A 90 8.44 6.98 4.04
N THR A 91 8.24 7.43 5.27
CA THR A 91 7.23 6.85 6.19
C THR A 91 5.92 7.62 6.25
N GLU A 92 5.83 8.78 5.61
CA GLU A 92 4.65 9.66 5.68
C GLU A 92 4.00 9.95 4.30
N ASP A 93 4.73 9.77 3.19
CA ASP A 93 4.17 9.84 1.83
C ASP A 93 3.46 8.52 1.46
N PRO A 94 2.15 8.52 1.17
CA PRO A 94 1.41 7.31 0.80
C PRO A 94 2.02 6.52 -0.36
N LEU A 95 2.64 7.18 -1.35
CA LEU A 95 3.25 6.49 -2.49
C LEU A 95 4.50 5.71 -2.07
N LEU A 96 5.36 6.32 -1.25
CA LEU A 96 6.57 5.66 -0.74
C LEU A 96 6.21 4.59 0.30
N VAL A 97 5.22 4.85 1.16
CA VAL A 97 4.67 3.85 2.08
C VAL A 97 4.16 2.64 1.30
N SER A 98 3.37 2.84 0.24
CA SER A 98 2.91 1.76 -0.65
C SER A 98 4.07 0.95 -1.21
N ALA A 99 5.11 1.61 -1.74
CA ALA A 99 6.27 0.95 -2.31
C ALA A 99 7.03 0.11 -1.26
N ILE A 100 7.19 0.63 -0.04
CA ILE A 100 7.81 -0.09 1.08
C ILE A 100 6.95 -1.29 1.45
N LEU A 101 5.63 -1.13 1.63
CA LEU A 101 4.74 -2.23 1.97
C LEU A 101 4.80 -3.34 0.92
N ARG A 102 4.76 -3.02 -0.38
CA ARG A 102 4.92 -4.01 -1.45
C ARG A 102 6.27 -4.72 -1.38
N SER A 103 7.35 -3.99 -1.14
CA SER A 103 8.68 -4.57 -0.94
C SER A 103 8.73 -5.53 0.25
N LYS A 104 8.09 -5.18 1.38
CA LYS A 104 7.99 -6.06 2.55
C LYS A 104 7.07 -7.26 2.33
N THR A 105 5.99 -7.11 1.57
CA THR A 105 5.13 -8.25 1.18
C THR A 105 5.90 -9.21 0.27
N LEU A 106 6.68 -8.68 -0.68
CA LEU A 106 7.54 -9.50 -1.54
C LEU A 106 8.54 -10.30 -0.73
N ASP A 107 9.15 -9.63 0.24
CA ASP A 107 10.10 -10.21 1.16
C ASP A 107 9.48 -11.30 2.05
N TRP A 108 8.28 -11.04 2.56
CA TRP A 108 7.46 -11.99 3.29
C TRP A 108 7.15 -13.23 2.44
N VAL A 109 6.69 -13.08 1.20
CA VAL A 109 6.41 -14.23 0.31
C VAL A 109 7.67 -15.06 0.05
N ARG A 110 8.83 -14.43 -0.17
CA ARG A 110 10.05 -15.11 -0.58
C ARG A 110 10.85 -15.73 0.57
N ARG A 111 10.99 -15.03 1.69
CA ARG A 111 11.90 -15.43 2.79
C ARG A 111 11.18 -16.10 3.96
N SER A 112 9.98 -15.66 4.31
CA SER A 112 9.29 -16.18 5.50
C SER A 112 8.96 -17.68 5.46
N PRO A 113 8.70 -18.32 4.30
CA PRO A 113 8.48 -19.78 4.27
C PRO A 113 9.73 -20.57 4.69
N SER A 114 10.93 -20.09 4.36
CA SER A 114 12.20 -20.75 4.70
C SER A 114 12.77 -20.35 6.06
N ASP A 115 12.35 -19.21 6.61
CA ASP A 115 12.90 -18.67 7.86
C ASP A 115 12.07 -19.12 9.08
N SER A 116 12.60 -20.08 9.86
CA SER A 116 11.96 -20.54 11.09
C SER A 116 11.90 -19.49 12.19
N SER A 117 12.78 -18.50 12.17
CA SER A 117 12.89 -17.42 13.16
C SER A 117 12.11 -16.17 12.79
N TRP A 118 11.36 -16.19 11.67
CA TRP A 118 10.66 -15.03 11.14
C TRP A 118 9.78 -14.31 12.16
N ALA A 119 8.90 -15.06 12.84
CA ALA A 119 7.94 -14.50 13.79
C ALA A 119 8.59 -13.95 15.06
N GLU A 120 9.85 -14.33 15.34
CA GLU A 120 10.62 -13.81 16.48
C GLU A 120 11.43 -12.56 16.08
N THR A 121 11.98 -12.55 14.87
CA THR A 121 12.94 -11.54 14.41
C THR A 121 12.26 -10.37 13.70
N MET A 122 11.33 -10.62 12.78
CA MET A 122 10.73 -9.58 11.95
C MET A 122 9.90 -8.57 12.74
N PRO A 123 9.13 -8.94 13.79
CA PRO A 123 8.42 -7.94 14.57
C PRO A 123 9.34 -6.91 15.23
N LEU A 124 10.56 -7.31 15.62
CA LEU A 124 11.56 -6.39 16.18
C LEU A 124 12.16 -5.48 15.09
N ARG A 125 12.30 -5.98 13.87
CA ARG A 125 12.89 -5.24 12.74
C ARG A 125 11.89 -4.27 12.09
N TRP A 126 10.63 -4.65 12.02
CA TRP A 126 9.57 -3.91 11.31
C TRP A 126 8.64 -3.12 12.24
N GLY A 127 8.61 -3.48 13.52
CA GLY A 127 7.81 -2.79 14.53
C GLY A 127 8.25 -1.34 14.70
N GLY A 128 7.31 -0.42 14.58
CA GLY A 128 7.56 0.99 14.84
C GLY A 128 8.05 1.80 13.63
N ILE A 129 8.05 1.24 12.42
CA ILE A 129 8.49 1.98 11.22
C ILE A 129 7.53 3.14 10.92
N PHE A 130 6.24 2.86 10.77
CA PHE A 130 5.23 3.84 10.35
C PHE A 130 4.44 4.40 11.53
N TYR A 131 4.11 3.57 12.52
CA TYR A 131 3.31 3.93 13.68
C TYR A 131 3.71 3.10 14.91
N GLU A 132 3.14 3.40 16.08
CA GLU A 132 3.42 2.63 17.30
C GLU A 132 3.01 1.15 17.13
N SER A 133 3.90 0.24 17.51
CA SER A 133 3.71 -1.21 17.35
C SER A 133 4.06 -1.94 18.63
N ARG A 134 3.27 -2.96 18.98
CA ARG A 134 3.55 -3.86 20.09
C ARG A 134 4.33 -5.05 19.56
N VAL A 135 5.61 -5.09 19.92
CA VAL A 135 6.52 -6.18 19.55
C VAL A 135 6.48 -7.31 20.61
N PRO A 136 6.92 -8.54 20.28
CA PRO A 136 7.02 -9.64 21.23
C PRO A 136 7.74 -9.23 22.52
N GLY A 137 7.30 -9.77 23.66
CA GLY A 137 7.77 -9.36 24.98
C GLY A 137 7.10 -8.11 25.56
N GLY A 138 6.03 -7.60 24.93
CA GLY A 138 5.20 -6.52 25.46
C GLY A 138 5.82 -5.12 25.34
N ARG A 139 6.97 -5.00 24.68
CA ARG A 139 7.63 -3.71 24.45
C ARG A 139 6.85 -2.92 23.39
N LEU A 140 6.59 -1.64 23.68
CA LEU A 140 6.02 -0.72 22.70
C LEU A 140 7.16 -0.09 21.88
N SER A 141 7.23 -0.41 20.59
CA SER A 141 8.08 0.28 19.64
C SER A 141 7.38 1.56 19.17
N ARG A 142 7.92 2.72 19.55
CA ARG A 142 7.42 4.02 19.09
C ARG A 142 7.79 4.23 17.62
N LYS A 143 6.96 5.03 16.92
CA LYS A 143 7.21 5.46 15.54
C LYS A 143 8.65 5.95 15.34
N LEU A 144 9.30 5.52 14.26
CA LEU A 144 10.71 5.77 13.98
C LEU A 144 11.06 7.26 13.96
N SER A 145 10.26 8.09 13.28
CA SER A 145 10.50 9.53 13.25
C SER A 145 10.41 10.19 14.63
N THR A 146 9.58 9.66 15.53
CA THR A 146 9.53 10.08 16.94
C THR A 146 10.76 9.61 17.71
N ARG A 147 11.24 8.39 17.48
CA ARG A 147 12.48 7.89 18.12
C ARG A 147 13.71 8.70 17.69
N LEU A 148 13.84 9.05 16.42
CA LEU A 148 14.92 9.91 15.93
C LEU A 148 14.84 11.33 16.49
N ALA A 149 13.65 11.91 16.60
CA ALA A 149 13.46 13.20 17.25
C ALA A 149 13.87 13.15 18.74
N ASN A 150 13.57 12.04 19.43
CA ASN A 150 14.01 11.85 20.83
C ASN A 150 15.53 11.64 20.93
N LEU A 151 16.16 10.94 19.99
CA LEU A 151 17.62 10.80 19.95
C LEU A 151 18.30 12.18 19.83
N ILE A 152 17.79 13.04 18.96
CA ILE A 152 18.24 14.43 18.84
C ILE A 152 18.17 15.16 20.20
N ALA A 153 17.04 15.04 20.90
CA ALA A 153 16.86 15.64 22.22
C ALA A 153 17.86 15.09 23.26
N LEU A 154 18.04 13.76 23.31
CA LEU A 154 18.98 13.10 24.21
C LEU A 154 20.43 13.54 23.97
N CYS A 155 20.85 13.70 22.71
CA CYS A 155 22.19 14.20 22.38
C CYS A 155 22.41 15.65 22.88
N VAL A 156 21.39 16.50 22.77
CA VAL A 156 21.44 17.90 23.25
C VAL A 156 21.53 17.95 24.78
N GLU A 157 20.75 17.13 25.47
CA GLU A 157 20.78 17.00 26.93
C GLU A 157 22.14 16.49 27.42
N ALA A 158 22.66 15.42 26.82
CA ALA A 158 23.95 14.82 27.16
C ALA A 158 25.14 15.76 26.92
N SER A 159 25.03 16.69 25.96
CA SER A 159 26.09 17.64 25.62
C SER A 159 26.10 18.93 26.47
N GLY A 160 25.04 19.19 27.24
CA GLY A 160 24.81 20.44 27.95
C GLY A 160 24.18 21.52 27.07
N THR A 161 22.92 21.85 27.35
CA THR A 161 22.01 22.71 26.56
C THR A 161 22.59 24.07 26.15
N VAL A 162 23.45 24.69 26.97
CA VAL A 162 23.93 26.06 26.74
C VAL A 162 25.19 26.12 25.85
N ALA A 163 26.04 25.09 25.85
CA ALA A 163 27.29 25.09 25.07
C ALA A 163 27.06 24.63 23.62
N PHE A 164 26.06 23.78 23.39
CA PHE A 164 25.78 23.17 22.10
C PHE A 164 25.07 24.12 21.13
N LEU A 165 24.10 24.90 21.63
CA LEU A 165 23.41 25.93 20.85
C LEU A 165 24.31 27.14 20.52
N ARG A 166 25.34 27.39 21.35
CA ARG A 166 26.29 28.51 21.17
C ARG A 166 27.41 28.17 20.17
N ALA A 167 27.62 26.89 19.84
CA ALA A 167 28.65 26.39 18.91
C ALA A 167 28.23 26.39 17.42
N GLY A 168 27.16 27.10 17.05
CA GLY A 168 26.79 27.29 15.64
C GLY A 168 26.02 26.14 14.99
N VAL A 169 25.55 25.15 15.74
CA VAL A 169 24.74 24.01 15.24
C VAL A 169 23.27 24.42 15.09
N ALA A 170 23.04 25.55 14.41
CA ALA A 170 21.72 26.04 14.01
C ALA A 170 21.65 26.18 12.48
N GLY A 171 22.36 25.33 11.75
CA GLY A 171 22.51 25.40 10.30
C GLY A 171 21.26 25.02 9.51
N ILE A 172 20.28 24.33 10.11
CA ILE A 172 19.05 23.92 9.41
C ILE A 172 17.76 24.34 10.16
N PHE A 173 17.82 24.65 11.47
CA PHE A 173 16.61 24.91 12.28
C PHE A 173 16.62 26.18 13.13
N ARG A 174 17.25 27.27 12.65
CA ARG A 174 17.05 28.61 13.26
C ARG A 174 15.73 29.22 12.79
N GLY A 175 14.62 28.68 13.31
CA GLY A 175 13.26 29.13 13.03
C GLY A 175 12.24 28.37 13.86
N SER A 176 12.34 28.43 15.19
CA SER A 176 11.56 27.62 16.15
C SER A 176 10.05 27.90 16.20
N ALA A 177 9.50 28.79 15.37
CA ALA A 177 8.07 28.81 15.09
C ALA A 177 7.64 27.63 14.20
N MET A 178 8.54 27.14 13.35
CA MET A 178 8.28 26.02 12.44
C MET A 178 8.42 24.67 13.14
N MET A 179 9.19 24.54 14.23
CA MET A 179 9.24 23.28 14.98
C MET A 179 7.98 23.08 15.85
N ALA A 180 7.50 24.14 16.52
CA ALA A 180 6.21 24.12 17.20
C ALA A 180 5.06 23.92 16.20
N LYS A 181 5.08 24.61 15.05
CA LYS A 181 4.12 24.40 13.96
C LYS A 181 4.29 23.07 13.23
N MET A 182 5.46 22.44 13.13
CA MET A 182 5.69 21.14 12.45
C MET A 182 5.37 19.96 13.36
N VAL A 183 5.66 20.07 14.65
CA VAL A 183 5.14 19.15 15.67
C VAL A 183 3.62 19.29 15.73
N GLN A 184 3.05 20.50 15.56
CA GLN A 184 1.59 20.67 15.35
C GLN A 184 1.09 20.23 13.97
N PHE A 185 1.85 20.37 12.87
CA PHE A 185 1.42 19.99 11.52
C PHE A 185 1.37 18.46 11.37
N GLY A 186 2.27 17.73 12.06
CA GLY A 186 2.19 16.27 12.20
C GLY A 186 1.05 15.79 13.10
N LEU A 187 0.37 16.70 13.81
CA LEU A 187 -0.78 16.41 14.69
C LEU A 187 -2.11 17.00 14.20
N SER A 188 -2.11 17.81 13.14
CA SER A 188 -3.28 18.62 12.71
C SER A 188 -3.98 18.14 11.44
N SER A 189 -3.57 17.01 10.85
CA SER A 189 -4.35 16.36 9.81
C SER A 189 -4.66 14.94 10.26
N LYS A 190 -5.95 14.62 10.45
CA LYS A 190 -6.37 13.28 10.89
C LYS A 190 -5.97 12.18 9.88
N ARG A 191 -5.73 12.52 8.61
CA ARG A 191 -5.48 11.55 7.52
C ARG A 191 -4.05 10.97 7.46
N PRO A 192 -2.94 11.75 7.51
CA PRO A 192 -1.58 11.21 7.52
C PRO A 192 -1.30 10.23 8.66
N ARG A 193 -1.92 10.46 9.83
CA ARG A 193 -1.83 9.54 10.97
C ARG A 193 -2.54 8.22 10.70
N HIS A 194 -3.61 8.22 9.91
CA HIS A 194 -4.39 7.03 9.61
C HIS A 194 -3.68 6.11 8.61
N VAL A 195 -3.06 6.68 7.56
CA VAL A 195 -2.18 5.94 6.63
C VAL A 195 -1.09 5.19 7.38
N GLN A 196 -0.42 5.86 8.31
CA GLN A 196 0.64 5.28 9.14
C GLN A 196 0.15 4.14 10.04
N GLN A 197 -1.02 4.30 10.66
CA GLN A 197 -1.63 3.26 11.50
C GLN A 197 -1.99 2.02 10.69
N VAL A 198 -2.63 2.20 9.52
CA VAL A 198 -3.00 1.11 8.61
C VAL A 198 -1.75 0.40 8.08
N ALA A 199 -0.74 1.16 7.65
CA ALA A 199 0.52 0.62 7.16
C ALA A 199 1.26 -0.19 8.24
N GLN A 200 1.34 0.32 9.47
CA GLN A 200 1.98 -0.41 10.57
C GLN A 200 1.20 -1.68 10.94
N ALA A 201 -0.13 -1.62 10.99
CA ALA A 201 -0.94 -2.79 11.32
C ALA A 201 -0.78 -3.91 10.29
N TYR A 202 -0.82 -3.55 9.00
CA TYR A 202 -0.52 -4.48 7.90
C TYR A 202 0.88 -5.09 8.04
N LEU A 203 1.89 -4.27 8.32
CA LEU A 203 3.27 -4.74 8.46
C LEU A 203 3.47 -5.64 9.68
N ASP A 204 2.81 -5.33 10.80
CA ASP A 204 2.85 -6.14 12.02
C ASP A 204 2.21 -7.52 11.79
N ASP A 205 1.13 -7.60 11.01
CA ASP A 205 0.48 -8.87 10.65
C ASP A 205 1.44 -9.75 9.81
N LEU A 206 2.17 -9.17 8.86
CA LEU A 206 3.20 -9.89 8.08
C LEU A 206 4.42 -10.27 8.90
N ALA A 207 4.86 -9.40 9.81
CA ALA A 207 6.02 -9.67 10.66
C ALA A 207 5.75 -10.83 11.62
N SER A 208 4.52 -10.91 12.14
CA SER A 208 4.15 -11.88 13.17
C SER A 208 3.85 -13.27 12.61
N ASN A 209 3.57 -13.38 11.31
CA ASN A 209 3.13 -14.63 10.70
C ASN A 209 3.99 -15.00 9.50
N ARG A 210 4.38 -16.27 9.40
CA ARG A 210 5.06 -16.79 8.21
C ARG A 210 4.07 -17.08 7.09
N CYS A 211 4.52 -16.93 5.85
CA CYS A 211 3.78 -17.38 4.68
C CYS A 211 3.79 -18.91 4.63
N VAL A 212 2.61 -19.53 4.80
CA VAL A 212 2.44 -20.99 4.76
C VAL A 212 1.81 -21.38 3.42
N GLY A 213 2.66 -21.60 2.42
CA GLY A 213 2.22 -21.93 1.07
C GLY A 213 1.25 -20.86 0.51
N LYS A 214 0.10 -21.30 -0.01
CA LYS A 214 -0.93 -20.41 -0.55
C LYS A 214 -2.08 -20.11 0.42
N GLN A 215 -1.94 -20.43 1.70
CA GLN A 215 -2.99 -20.18 2.68
C GLN A 215 -3.24 -18.67 2.85
N PRO A 216 -4.51 -18.25 3.02
CA PRO A 216 -4.81 -16.87 3.34
C PRO A 216 -4.28 -16.54 4.74
N LEU A 217 -3.65 -15.37 4.89
CA LEU A 217 -3.21 -14.82 6.16
C LEU A 217 -4.27 -13.85 6.67
N PRO A 218 -4.93 -14.11 7.82
CA PRO A 218 -5.79 -13.13 8.45
C PRO A 218 -4.96 -11.93 8.93
N LEU A 219 -5.39 -10.72 8.55
CA LEU A 219 -4.78 -9.46 8.96
C LEU A 219 -5.53 -8.96 10.21
N GLU A 220 -5.24 -9.59 11.35
CA GLU A 220 -5.94 -9.37 12.62
C GLU A 220 -5.76 -7.95 13.16
N ARG A 221 -4.54 -7.41 13.09
CA ARG A 221 -4.24 -6.06 13.57
C ARG A 221 -4.89 -5.02 12.68
N LEU A 222 -4.88 -5.24 11.37
CA LEU A 222 -5.61 -4.38 10.43
C LEU A 222 -7.12 -4.40 10.70
N SER A 223 -7.68 -5.59 10.99
CA SER A 223 -9.09 -5.75 11.38
C SER A 223 -9.40 -5.08 12.73
N GLU A 224 -8.46 -5.08 13.69
CA GLU A 224 -8.57 -4.34 14.96
C GLU A 224 -8.57 -2.82 14.73
N VAL A 225 -7.75 -2.31 13.81
CA VAL A 225 -7.76 -0.90 13.41
C VAL A 225 -9.12 -0.54 12.81
N ALA A 226 -9.70 -1.39 11.98
CA ALA A 226 -11.03 -1.16 11.41
C ALA A 226 -12.15 -1.18 12.47
N ARG A 227 -12.06 -2.04 13.50
CA ARG A 227 -12.98 -2.02 14.65
C ARG A 227 -12.90 -0.72 15.44
N ARG A 228 -11.70 -0.17 15.63
CA ARG A 228 -11.49 1.04 16.43
C ARG A 228 -11.84 2.34 15.69
N ASN A 229 -11.47 2.41 14.41
CA ASN A 229 -11.51 3.65 13.63
C ASN A 229 -12.62 3.67 12.57
N GLY A 230 -13.28 2.55 12.33
CA GLY A 230 -14.30 2.39 11.30
C GLY A 230 -13.76 1.74 10.03
N SER A 231 -14.51 0.78 9.50
CA SER A 231 -14.09 0.00 8.30
C SER A 231 -14.03 0.84 7.03
N ALA A 232 -14.87 1.89 6.92
CA ALA A 232 -14.88 2.78 5.77
C ALA A 232 -13.56 3.55 5.62
N GLU A 233 -13.04 4.12 6.72
CA GLU A 233 -11.78 4.88 6.71
C GLU A 233 -10.57 4.00 6.41
N VAL A 234 -10.55 2.78 6.97
CA VAL A 234 -9.51 1.79 6.66
C VAL A 234 -9.56 1.38 5.19
N ASN A 235 -10.76 1.13 4.64
CA ASN A 235 -10.92 0.79 3.22
C ASN A 235 -10.46 1.93 2.29
N ILE A 236 -10.80 3.18 2.61
CA ILE A 236 -10.34 4.36 1.85
C ILE A 236 -8.81 4.41 1.86
N THR A 237 -8.21 4.25 3.03
CA THR A 237 -6.76 4.27 3.21
C THR A 237 -6.06 3.13 2.46
N LEU A 238 -6.63 1.93 2.50
CA LEU A 238 -6.06 0.80 1.76
C LEU A 238 -6.17 0.98 0.24
N VAL A 239 -7.19 1.69 -0.27
CA VAL A 239 -7.30 2.05 -1.69
C VAL A 239 -6.29 3.15 -2.08
N GLU A 240 -5.89 4.01 -1.15
CA GLU A 240 -4.78 4.95 -1.37
C GLU A 240 -3.43 4.24 -1.42
N LEU A 241 -3.26 3.17 -0.62
CA LEU A 241 -2.02 2.39 -0.54
C LEU A 241 -1.89 1.32 -1.63
N PHE A 242 -2.99 0.70 -2.06
CA PHE A 242 -2.97 -0.46 -2.95
C PHE A 242 -3.96 -0.32 -4.09
N SER A 243 -3.66 -0.98 -5.21
CA SER A 243 -4.46 -0.89 -6.42
C SER A 243 -5.74 -1.72 -6.27
N GLN A 244 -6.92 -1.11 -6.39
CA GLN A 244 -8.18 -1.85 -6.30
C GLN A 244 -8.41 -2.74 -7.52
N GLU A 245 -8.57 -4.05 -7.30
CA GLU A 245 -8.90 -5.04 -8.33
C GLU A 245 -10.30 -5.58 -8.03
N GLY A 246 -11.32 -5.01 -8.68
CA GLY A 246 -12.71 -5.41 -8.45
C GLY A 246 -13.29 -4.94 -7.10
N THR A 247 -14.34 -5.61 -6.64
CA THR A 247 -15.04 -5.23 -5.41
C THR A 247 -14.45 -5.98 -4.21
N GLY A 248 -13.93 -5.24 -3.24
CA GLY A 248 -13.40 -5.81 -2.00
C GLY A 248 -12.08 -6.57 -2.15
N THR A 249 -11.34 -6.37 -3.24
CA THR A 249 -9.99 -6.94 -3.40
C THR A 249 -9.00 -5.83 -3.79
N LEU A 250 -7.84 -5.80 -3.13
CA LEU A 250 -6.80 -4.80 -3.30
C LEU A 250 -5.47 -5.50 -3.62
N MET A 251 -4.94 -5.25 -4.80
CA MET A 251 -3.70 -5.86 -5.29
C MET A 251 -2.48 -5.24 -4.63
N VAL A 252 -1.69 -6.10 -3.98
CA VAL A 252 -0.43 -5.74 -3.32
C VAL A 252 0.73 -6.11 -4.23
N LEU A 253 0.85 -7.38 -4.62
CA LEU A 253 1.86 -7.87 -5.56
C LEU A 253 1.21 -8.33 -6.85
N ASP A 254 1.63 -7.71 -7.96
CA ASP A 254 1.14 -8.03 -9.29
C ASP A 254 2.20 -8.85 -10.06
N PRO A 255 1.82 -10.02 -10.61
CA PRO A 255 2.72 -10.88 -11.38
C PRO A 255 3.40 -10.19 -12.56
N ARG A 256 2.82 -9.12 -13.12
CA ARG A 256 3.41 -8.34 -14.21
C ARG A 256 4.74 -7.70 -13.83
N PHE A 257 4.88 -7.29 -12.56
CA PHE A 257 6.13 -6.71 -12.05
C PHE A 257 7.02 -7.75 -11.35
N HIS A 258 6.48 -8.95 -11.10
CA HIS A 258 7.17 -10.05 -10.46
C HIS A 258 6.90 -11.38 -11.19
N PRO A 259 7.54 -11.59 -12.36
CA PRO A 259 7.32 -12.80 -13.15
C PRO A 259 7.59 -14.08 -12.35
N GLY A 260 6.72 -15.08 -12.49
CA GLY A 260 6.85 -16.37 -11.81
C GLY A 260 6.31 -16.40 -10.37
N MET A 261 5.66 -15.33 -9.90
CA MET A 261 4.97 -15.32 -8.61
C MET A 261 3.45 -15.28 -8.76
N ASP A 262 2.75 -15.88 -7.81
CA ASP A 262 1.30 -15.74 -7.70
C ASP A 262 0.94 -14.30 -7.29
N PRO A 263 -0.16 -13.75 -7.81
CA PRO A 263 -0.69 -12.45 -7.37
C PRO A 263 -1.03 -12.50 -5.88
N VAL A 264 -0.72 -11.43 -5.15
CA VAL A 264 -1.07 -11.29 -3.72
C VAL A 264 -1.99 -10.10 -3.53
N ALA A 265 -3.15 -10.35 -2.93
CA ALA A 265 -4.18 -9.35 -2.73
C ALA A 265 -4.78 -9.38 -1.32
N ILE A 266 -5.16 -8.22 -0.81
CA ILE A 266 -5.98 -8.09 0.38
C ILE A 266 -7.43 -8.28 -0.04
N ARG A 267 -8.11 -9.25 0.57
CA ARG A 267 -9.55 -9.47 0.47
C ARG A 267 -10.24 -8.83 1.66
N VAL A 268 -11.17 -7.94 1.37
CA VAL A 268 -12.02 -7.27 2.35
C VAL A 268 -13.28 -8.11 2.51
N VAL A 269 -13.42 -8.75 3.66
CA VAL A 269 -14.62 -9.48 4.04
C VAL A 269 -15.57 -8.49 4.70
N ALA A 270 -16.69 -8.23 4.02
CA ALA A 270 -17.71 -7.31 4.52
C ALA A 270 -18.28 -7.82 5.86
N PRO A 271 -18.60 -6.91 6.80
CA PRO A 271 -19.19 -7.31 8.07
C PRO A 271 -20.54 -7.99 7.85
N LYS A 272 -20.81 -9.04 8.64
CA LYS A 272 -22.06 -9.82 8.55
C LYS A 272 -23.23 -9.08 9.18
N THR A 273 -22.96 -8.23 10.16
CA THR A 273 -23.93 -7.40 10.87
C THR A 273 -23.50 -5.93 10.85
N GLN A 274 -24.43 -5.01 11.11
CA GLN A 274 -24.12 -3.58 11.11
C GLN A 274 -23.18 -3.16 12.26
N ASP A 275 -23.09 -3.98 13.31
CA ASP A 275 -22.21 -3.76 14.47
C ASP A 275 -20.82 -4.40 14.31
N ASP A 276 -20.64 -5.29 13.34
CA ASP A 276 -19.35 -5.91 13.05
C ASP A 276 -18.48 -5.00 12.17
N ALA A 277 -17.15 -5.07 12.36
CA ALA A 277 -16.20 -4.46 11.44
C ALA A 277 -15.83 -5.43 10.32
N ALA A 278 -15.38 -4.89 9.19
CA ALA A 278 -14.79 -5.67 8.12
C ALA A 278 -13.53 -6.39 8.62
N THR A 279 -13.34 -7.63 8.16
CA THR A 279 -12.09 -8.37 8.36
C THR A 279 -11.30 -8.40 7.05
N TYR A 280 -9.99 -8.54 7.18
CA TYR A 280 -9.08 -8.46 6.03
C TYR A 280 -8.22 -9.70 5.99
N ASP A 281 -8.12 -10.32 4.82
CA ASP A 281 -7.26 -11.48 4.59
C ASP A 281 -6.29 -11.19 3.46
N LEU A 282 -5.00 -11.48 3.64
CA LEU A 282 -4.03 -11.46 2.56
C LEU A 282 -4.00 -12.84 1.89
N ALA A 283 -4.40 -12.92 0.63
CA ALA A 283 -4.50 -14.17 -0.09
C ALA A 283 -3.72 -14.14 -1.41
N HIS A 284 -3.24 -15.31 -1.81
CA HIS A 284 -2.72 -15.54 -3.16
C HIS A 284 -3.93 -15.67 -4.10
N SER A 285 -4.09 -14.75 -5.06
CA SER A 285 -5.23 -14.71 -5.98
C SER A 285 -5.15 -15.87 -6.98
N GLY A 286 -5.78 -16.98 -6.59
CA GLY A 286 -5.77 -18.27 -7.28
C GLY A 286 -6.42 -19.38 -6.44
N VAL A 287 -6.51 -19.16 -5.12
CA VAL A 287 -7.23 -20.05 -4.19
C VAL A 287 -8.49 -19.31 -3.69
N ARG A 288 -9.66 -19.77 -4.14
CA ARG A 288 -10.89 -19.60 -3.33
C ARG A 288 -10.72 -20.50 -2.11
N PRO A 289 -10.96 -20.04 -0.88
CA PRO A 289 -11.01 -20.96 0.26
C PRO A 289 -12.12 -21.97 -0.05
N GLY A 290 -11.72 -23.23 -0.24
CA GLY A 290 -12.64 -24.35 -0.37
C GLY A 290 -13.45 -24.42 0.91
N ARG A 291 -14.74 -24.11 0.79
CA ARG A 291 -15.70 -24.42 1.83
C ARG A 291 -15.87 -25.93 1.81
N GLU A 292 -15.16 -26.63 2.67
CA GLU A 292 -15.55 -27.97 3.09
C GLU A 292 -16.91 -27.83 3.79
N SER A 293 -17.97 -28.07 3.03
CA SER A 293 -19.25 -28.49 3.57
C SER A 293 -19.64 -29.73 2.79
N GLY A 294 -19.36 -30.89 3.39
CA GLY A 294 -20.16 -32.06 3.09
C GLY A 294 -21.60 -31.71 3.44
N ASP A 295 -22.45 -31.66 2.43
CA ASP A 295 -23.73 -32.33 2.45
C ASP A 295 -24.30 -32.35 1.03
N ALA A 296 -24.67 -33.55 0.62
CA ALA A 296 -25.34 -33.82 -0.62
C ALA A 296 -26.76 -33.22 -0.57
N ASN A 297 -27.08 -32.35 -1.53
CA ASN A 297 -28.33 -32.49 -2.29
C ASN A 297 -28.32 -31.62 -3.56
N GLU A 298 -28.80 -32.23 -4.64
CA GLU A 298 -29.08 -31.63 -5.94
C GLU A 298 -29.97 -30.38 -5.84
N VAL A 299 -29.57 -29.29 -6.50
CA VAL A 299 -30.42 -28.57 -7.48
C VAL A 299 -29.52 -27.93 -8.55
N THR A 300 -29.88 -28.24 -9.79
CA THR A 300 -29.52 -27.73 -11.12
C THR A 300 -29.05 -26.26 -11.22
N SER A 301 -28.00 -26.07 -12.02
CA SER A 301 -27.35 -24.83 -12.50
C SER A 301 -28.17 -23.53 -12.57
N GLU A 302 -27.56 -22.42 -12.11
CA GLU A 302 -27.41 -21.22 -12.95
C GLU A 302 -26.24 -20.32 -12.48
N ALA A 303 -25.22 -20.25 -13.34
CA ALA A 303 -24.06 -19.36 -13.41
C ALA A 303 -23.72 -18.46 -12.19
N SER A 304 -22.74 -18.92 -11.42
CA SER A 304 -22.02 -18.11 -10.44
C SER A 304 -21.30 -16.93 -11.12
N LEU A 305 -21.66 -15.72 -10.69
CA LEU A 305 -21.18 -14.37 -11.01
C LEU A 305 -19.67 -14.22 -11.34
N ALA A 306 -19.23 -14.64 -12.52
CA ALA A 306 -18.05 -14.07 -13.17
C ALA A 306 -18.42 -12.70 -13.74
N SER A 307 -17.51 -11.73 -13.68
CA SER A 307 -17.75 -10.41 -14.28
C SER A 307 -18.13 -10.59 -15.76
N PRO A 308 -19.13 -9.86 -16.31
CA PRO A 308 -19.47 -10.00 -17.72
C PRO A 308 -18.30 -9.68 -18.65
N TRP A 309 -17.30 -8.94 -18.14
CA TRP A 309 -16.06 -8.60 -18.85
C TRP A 309 -15.01 -9.72 -18.88
N GLU A 310 -15.16 -10.76 -18.06
CA GLU A 310 -14.26 -11.92 -17.97
C GLU A 310 -14.73 -13.09 -18.84
N ARG A 311 -15.95 -13.00 -19.37
CA ARG A 311 -16.56 -14.01 -20.23
C ARG A 311 -16.24 -13.74 -21.70
N SER A 312 -15.56 -14.67 -22.37
CA SER A 312 -15.32 -14.64 -23.82
C SER A 312 -16.55 -15.03 -24.64
N ASP A 313 -17.53 -15.70 -24.03
CA ASP A 313 -18.69 -16.33 -24.67
C ASP A 313 -19.97 -15.49 -24.64
N MET A 314 -19.90 -14.22 -24.21
CA MET A 314 -21.10 -13.44 -23.93
C MET A 314 -21.93 -13.15 -25.19
N THR A 315 -23.12 -13.74 -25.26
CA THR A 315 -24.04 -13.61 -26.39
C THR A 315 -24.91 -12.36 -26.32
N ARG A 316 -25.52 -11.99 -27.46
CA ARG A 316 -26.50 -10.88 -27.57
C ARG A 316 -27.62 -10.96 -26.54
N LYS A 317 -28.18 -12.16 -26.36
CA LYS A 317 -29.32 -12.39 -25.45
C LYS A 317 -28.89 -12.22 -23.99
N GLU A 318 -27.67 -12.60 -23.64
CA GLU A 318 -27.14 -12.46 -22.28
C GLU A 318 -26.86 -11.01 -21.92
N TRP A 319 -26.28 -10.20 -22.81
CA TRP A 319 -26.10 -8.76 -22.58
C TRP A 319 -27.43 -8.04 -22.35
N LEU A 320 -28.44 -8.33 -23.18
CA LEU A 320 -29.79 -7.76 -23.02
C LEU A 320 -30.46 -8.21 -21.72
N SER A 321 -30.36 -9.50 -21.38
CA SER A 321 -30.88 -10.04 -20.13
C SER A 321 -30.23 -9.37 -18.92
N LEU A 322 -28.91 -9.17 -18.98
CA LEU A 322 -28.12 -8.50 -17.94
C LEU A 322 -28.54 -7.05 -17.77
N PHE A 323 -28.66 -6.26 -18.85
CA PHE A 323 -29.09 -4.86 -18.73
C PHE A 323 -30.50 -4.74 -18.13
N LYS A 324 -31.45 -5.56 -18.57
CA LYS A 324 -32.82 -5.58 -18.02
C LYS A 324 -32.84 -6.00 -16.55
N ALA A 325 -32.04 -7.00 -16.18
CA ALA A 325 -31.94 -7.45 -14.80
C ALA A 325 -31.36 -6.36 -13.89
N LEU A 326 -30.31 -5.67 -14.33
CA LEU A 326 -29.68 -4.57 -13.58
C LEU A 326 -30.58 -3.35 -13.46
N GLU A 327 -31.29 -2.99 -14.52
CA GLU A 327 -32.29 -1.92 -14.49
C GLU A 327 -33.40 -2.24 -13.48
N LYS A 328 -33.94 -3.47 -13.50
CA LYS A 328 -34.97 -3.91 -12.56
C LYS A 328 -34.48 -3.91 -11.11
N ARG A 329 -33.23 -4.33 -10.87
CA ARG A 329 -32.64 -4.41 -9.52
C ARG A 329 -32.01 -3.10 -9.05
N LYS A 330 -31.94 -2.08 -9.90
CA LYS A 330 -31.19 -0.82 -9.68
C LYS A 330 -29.74 -1.06 -9.24
N GLU A 331 -29.15 -2.15 -9.69
CA GLU A 331 -27.76 -2.53 -9.39
C GLU A 331 -26.81 -1.84 -10.36
N ARG A 332 -25.56 -1.61 -9.92
CA ARG A 332 -24.55 -0.93 -10.73
C ARG A 332 -23.68 -1.94 -11.48
N LEU A 333 -23.60 -1.81 -12.80
CA LEU A 333 -22.65 -2.57 -13.61
C LEU A 333 -21.23 -2.04 -13.41
N GLY A 334 -20.26 -2.92 -13.20
CA GLY A 334 -18.85 -2.57 -13.16
C GLY A 334 -18.35 -2.02 -14.50
N ALA A 335 -17.42 -1.07 -14.46
CA ALA A 335 -16.72 -0.60 -15.64
C ALA A 335 -15.99 -1.76 -16.35
N PRO A 336 -15.81 -1.70 -17.69
CA PRO A 336 -14.86 -2.58 -18.36
C PRO A 336 -13.45 -2.35 -17.79
N PRO A 337 -12.58 -3.38 -17.73
CA PRO A 337 -11.21 -3.27 -17.22
C PRO A 337 -10.42 -2.16 -17.91
N ARG A 338 -9.65 -1.36 -17.15
CA ARG A 338 -8.95 -0.18 -17.68
C ARG A 338 -7.83 -0.51 -18.67
N GLU A 339 -7.25 -1.70 -18.56
CA GLU A 339 -6.18 -2.17 -19.45
C GLU A 339 -6.77 -2.99 -20.60
N ASN A 340 -6.48 -2.59 -21.84
CA ASN A 340 -6.86 -3.28 -23.08
C ASN A 340 -8.35 -3.65 -23.15
N SER A 341 -9.25 -2.85 -22.57
CA SER A 341 -10.70 -3.12 -22.61
C SER A 341 -11.21 -3.26 -24.04
N ARG A 342 -10.72 -2.42 -24.95
CA ARG A 342 -11.16 -2.37 -26.34
C ARG A 342 -10.80 -3.61 -27.15
N ASP A 343 -9.77 -4.35 -26.71
CA ASP A 343 -9.30 -5.59 -27.34
C ASP A 343 -9.99 -6.85 -26.80
N ARG A 344 -10.76 -6.72 -25.72
CA ARG A 344 -11.47 -7.88 -25.12
C ARG A 344 -12.67 -8.28 -25.96
N GLU A 345 -12.86 -9.58 -26.16
CA GLU A 345 -13.98 -10.14 -26.91
C GLU A 345 -15.35 -9.72 -26.37
N SER A 346 -15.52 -9.66 -25.04
CA SER A 346 -16.76 -9.19 -24.41
C SER A 346 -17.09 -7.74 -24.71
N TYR A 347 -16.06 -6.88 -24.80
CA TYR A 347 -16.19 -5.47 -25.13
C TYR A 347 -16.44 -5.29 -26.63
N ILE A 348 -15.71 -6.02 -27.48
CA ILE A 348 -15.92 -6.04 -28.94
C ILE A 348 -17.35 -6.50 -29.25
N GLY A 349 -17.80 -7.58 -28.61
CA GLY A 349 -19.15 -8.10 -28.74
C GLY A 349 -20.19 -7.08 -28.31
N LEU A 350 -20.06 -6.46 -27.14
CA LEU A 350 -20.98 -5.40 -26.71
C LEU A 350 -21.00 -4.21 -27.69
N ARG A 351 -19.83 -3.78 -28.16
CA ARG A 351 -19.70 -2.67 -29.12
C ARG A 351 -20.40 -2.97 -30.44
N ASP A 352 -20.25 -4.18 -30.97
CA ASP A 352 -20.96 -4.64 -32.17
C ASP A 352 -22.48 -4.61 -31.96
N LEU A 353 -22.96 -5.06 -30.80
CA LEU A 353 -24.38 -5.02 -30.44
C LEU A 353 -24.95 -3.60 -30.36
N LEU A 354 -24.19 -2.67 -29.79
CA LEU A 354 -24.59 -1.26 -29.69
C LEU A 354 -24.68 -0.60 -31.06
N LEU A 355 -23.86 -1.00 -32.02
CA LEU A 355 -23.98 -0.55 -33.41
C LEU A 355 -25.21 -1.16 -34.10
N ALA A 356 -25.50 -2.43 -33.84
CA ALA A 356 -26.55 -3.18 -34.52
C ALA A 356 -27.99 -2.87 -34.04
N ASP A 357 -28.21 -2.61 -32.75
CA ASP A 357 -29.56 -2.66 -32.15
C ASP A 357 -29.89 -1.43 -31.27
N ALA A 358 -30.96 -0.69 -31.65
CA ALA A 358 -31.44 0.48 -30.94
C ALA A 358 -32.00 0.20 -29.54
N ALA A 359 -32.59 -0.98 -29.31
CA ALA A 359 -33.09 -1.38 -28.00
C ALA A 359 -31.95 -1.67 -27.03
N VAL A 360 -30.84 -2.26 -27.53
CA VAL A 360 -29.61 -2.46 -26.73
C VAL A 360 -29.01 -1.12 -26.34
N ARG A 361 -28.93 -0.15 -27.26
CA ARG A 361 -28.45 1.22 -26.96
C ARG A 361 -29.26 1.87 -25.86
N ARG A 362 -30.59 1.80 -25.93
CA ARG A 362 -31.48 2.34 -24.90
C ARG A 362 -31.28 1.66 -23.54
N ALA A 363 -31.22 0.33 -23.51
CA ALA A 363 -30.98 -0.42 -22.27
C ALA A 363 -29.60 -0.07 -21.66
N PHE A 364 -28.56 0.03 -22.49
CA PHE A 364 -27.22 0.40 -22.05
C PHE A 364 -27.15 1.80 -21.42
N LEU A 365 -27.87 2.78 -22.00
CA LEU A 365 -27.94 4.14 -21.47
C LEU A 365 -28.76 4.24 -20.17
N ALA A 366 -29.71 3.33 -19.94
CA ALA A 366 -30.57 3.31 -18.76
C ALA A 366 -29.93 2.66 -17.51
N VAL A 367 -28.91 1.80 -17.69
CA VAL A 367 -28.25 1.08 -16.59
C VAL A 367 -27.37 2.01 -15.75
N HIS A 368 -27.29 1.74 -14.43
CA HIS A 368 -26.38 2.44 -13.52
C HIS A 368 -24.96 1.84 -13.58
N TRP A 369 -23.93 2.69 -13.57
CA TRP A 369 -22.53 2.28 -13.74
C TRP A 369 -21.66 2.58 -12.52
N LYS A 370 -20.76 1.65 -12.16
CA LYS A 370 -19.66 1.84 -11.19
C LYS A 370 -18.38 2.22 -11.96
N GLY A 371 -18.43 3.39 -12.59
CA GLY A 371 -17.46 3.85 -13.59
C GLY A 371 -18.03 3.62 -15.01
N ARG A 372 -18.52 4.68 -15.63
CA ARG A 372 -19.17 4.59 -16.95
C ARG A 372 -18.09 4.48 -18.03
N PRO A 373 -18.24 3.58 -19.03
CA PRO A 373 -17.35 3.58 -20.19
C PRO A 373 -17.68 4.81 -21.06
N SER A 374 -17.05 5.94 -20.77
CA SER A 374 -17.37 7.24 -21.37
C SER A 374 -17.40 7.18 -22.90
N GLY A 375 -16.39 6.56 -23.52
CA GLY A 375 -16.36 6.37 -24.98
C GLY A 375 -17.60 5.70 -25.55
N LEU A 376 -17.97 4.50 -25.05
CA LEU A 376 -19.18 3.79 -25.51
C LEU A 376 -20.47 4.53 -25.16
N ALA A 377 -20.53 5.22 -24.02
CA ALA A 377 -21.69 6.01 -23.64
C ALA A 377 -21.93 7.17 -24.60
N ILE A 378 -20.87 7.88 -24.95
CA ILE A 378 -20.89 9.01 -25.88
C ILE A 378 -21.21 8.51 -27.31
N LEU A 379 -20.63 7.37 -27.71
CA LEU A 379 -20.98 6.71 -28.98
C LEU A 379 -22.47 6.34 -29.03
N CYS A 380 -23.02 5.74 -27.97
CA CYS A 380 -24.45 5.41 -27.90
C CYS A 380 -25.35 6.64 -27.96
N GLN A 381 -24.95 7.75 -27.34
CA GLN A 381 -25.66 9.02 -27.43
C GLN A 381 -25.65 9.54 -28.86
N LEU A 382 -24.48 9.57 -29.52
CA LEU A 382 -24.35 9.97 -30.92
C LEU A 382 -25.20 9.11 -31.86
N LEU A 383 -25.14 7.78 -31.71
CA LEU A 383 -25.90 6.84 -32.56
C LEU A 383 -27.42 6.91 -32.31
N SER A 384 -27.86 7.34 -31.12
CA SER A 384 -29.28 7.46 -30.80
C SER A 384 -29.85 8.83 -31.19
N ALA A 385 -29.06 9.90 -31.07
CA ALA A 385 -29.48 11.26 -31.40
C ALA A 385 -29.17 11.64 -32.86
N GLY A 386 -28.29 10.91 -33.54
CA GLY A 386 -27.82 11.19 -34.90
C GLY A 386 -26.84 12.36 -35.00
N THR A 387 -26.84 13.28 -34.03
CA THR A 387 -25.88 14.39 -33.92
C THR A 387 -25.47 14.57 -32.46
N LEU A 388 -24.19 14.88 -32.22
CA LEU A 388 -23.66 15.12 -30.88
C LEU A 388 -22.65 16.27 -30.89
N VAL A 389 -22.82 17.20 -29.95
CA VAL A 389 -21.81 18.20 -29.57
C VAL A 389 -21.30 17.79 -28.18
N PRO A 390 -20.03 17.37 -28.04
CA PRO A 390 -19.47 17.04 -26.73
C PRO A 390 -19.47 18.28 -25.82
N GLU A 391 -19.80 18.07 -24.55
CA GLU A 391 -19.84 19.16 -23.55
C GLU A 391 -18.42 19.59 -23.15
N PHE A 392 -17.46 18.65 -23.18
CA PHE A 392 -16.06 18.87 -22.80
C PHE A 392 -15.12 18.34 -23.89
N ASP A 393 -13.94 18.94 -24.01
CA ASP A 393 -12.89 18.47 -24.95
C ASP A 393 -12.49 17.01 -24.67
N THR A 394 -12.48 16.60 -23.40
CA THR A 394 -12.18 15.22 -22.99
C THR A 394 -13.20 14.22 -23.53
N ASP A 395 -14.47 14.62 -23.67
CA ASP A 395 -15.52 13.75 -24.22
C ASP A 395 -15.34 13.55 -25.72
N ALA A 396 -14.87 14.60 -26.42
CA ALA A 396 -14.49 14.49 -27.81
C ALA A 396 -13.32 13.51 -27.99
N ASP A 397 -12.30 13.59 -27.12
CA ASP A 397 -11.14 12.69 -27.17
C ASP A 397 -11.54 11.23 -26.86
N TYR A 398 -12.45 11.01 -25.90
CA TYR A 398 -12.98 9.66 -25.63
C TYR A 398 -13.78 9.10 -26.81
N LEU A 399 -14.56 9.92 -27.50
CA LEU A 399 -15.33 9.51 -28.67
C LEU A 399 -14.43 9.18 -29.86
N GLU A 400 -13.46 10.04 -30.17
CA GLU A 400 -12.52 9.79 -31.28
C GLU A 400 -11.72 8.51 -31.04
N ALA A 401 -11.28 8.24 -29.82
CA ALA A 401 -10.60 6.98 -29.48
C ALA A 401 -11.46 5.73 -29.75
N GLU A 402 -12.79 5.79 -29.52
CA GLU A 402 -13.69 4.68 -29.87
C GLU A 402 -13.88 4.55 -31.38
N LEU A 403 -14.02 5.67 -32.08
CA LEU A 403 -14.23 5.69 -33.53
C LEU A 403 -12.99 5.21 -34.29
N GLU A 404 -11.79 5.58 -33.84
CA GLU A 404 -10.52 5.07 -34.36
C GLU A 404 -10.40 3.56 -34.17
N HIS A 405 -10.75 3.04 -32.99
CA HIS A 405 -10.73 1.61 -32.71
C HIS A 405 -11.82 0.83 -33.48
N LEU A 406 -12.89 1.49 -33.92
CA LEU A 406 -13.92 0.90 -34.76
C LEU A 406 -13.57 0.95 -36.25
N GLY A 407 -12.76 1.92 -36.67
CA GLY A 407 -12.36 2.16 -38.05
C GLY A 407 -11.21 1.28 -38.55
N GLN A 408 -10.60 0.43 -37.71
CA GLN A 408 -9.52 -0.48 -38.11
C GLN A 408 -10.04 -1.65 -38.98
N GLY A 409 -10.25 -1.35 -40.26
CA GLY A 409 -10.11 -2.29 -41.38
C GLY A 409 -8.78 -2.00 -42.10
N ALA A 410 -8.17 -3.00 -42.73
CA ALA A 410 -6.77 -3.08 -43.15
C ALA A 410 -6.16 -1.95 -44.02
N ASP A 411 -6.87 -0.87 -44.36
CA ASP A 411 -6.35 0.23 -45.21
C ASP A 411 -7.04 1.60 -44.97
N HIS A 412 -7.31 1.99 -43.73
CA HIS A 412 -7.89 3.32 -43.46
C HIS A 412 -7.10 4.15 -42.44
N ARG A 413 -6.34 5.12 -42.96
CA ARG A 413 -6.13 6.39 -42.24
C ARG A 413 -7.41 7.21 -42.42
N PRO A 414 -8.10 7.66 -41.36
CA PRO A 414 -9.19 8.61 -41.49
C PRO A 414 -8.61 9.94 -41.97
N LYS A 415 -8.59 10.15 -43.28
CA LYS A 415 -8.45 11.50 -43.81
C LYS A 415 -9.76 12.21 -43.55
N ASP A 416 -9.68 13.37 -42.90
CA ASP A 416 -10.75 14.37 -42.79
C ASP A 416 -11.88 14.10 -41.78
N GLY A 417 -11.62 13.35 -40.69
CA GLY A 417 -12.59 13.22 -39.58
C GLY A 417 -13.86 12.46 -39.94
N GLN A 418 -13.76 11.49 -40.84
CA GLN A 418 -14.84 10.59 -41.22
C GLN A 418 -14.48 9.14 -40.87
N TRP A 419 -15.39 8.43 -40.22
CA TRP A 419 -15.26 7.03 -39.83
C TRP A 419 -16.38 6.20 -40.43
N LYS A 420 -16.02 5.09 -41.08
CA LYS A 420 -16.97 4.05 -41.51
C LYS A 420 -16.93 2.93 -40.48
N LEU A 421 -18.06 2.66 -39.85
CA LEU A 421 -18.20 1.65 -38.80
C LEU A 421 -18.99 0.45 -39.34
N ALA A 422 -19.02 -0.64 -38.57
CA ALA A 422 -19.85 -1.79 -38.86
C ALA A 422 -21.35 -1.42 -38.91
N HIS A 423 -22.17 -2.32 -39.48
CA HIS A 423 -23.63 -2.14 -39.62
C HIS A 423 -24.04 -0.91 -40.44
N GLY A 424 -23.18 -0.47 -41.37
CA GLY A 424 -23.48 0.60 -42.32
C GLY A 424 -23.50 2.01 -41.72
N TRP A 425 -22.95 2.18 -40.50
CA TRP A 425 -22.80 3.48 -39.86
C TRP A 425 -21.63 4.26 -40.44
N THR A 426 -21.84 5.55 -40.64
CA THR A 426 -20.83 6.53 -41.03
C THR A 426 -20.92 7.71 -40.06
N VAL A 427 -19.82 8.02 -39.41
CA VAL A 427 -19.68 9.17 -38.51
C VAL A 427 -18.79 10.21 -39.18
N VAL A 428 -19.21 11.47 -39.16
CA VAL A 428 -18.47 12.61 -39.72
C VAL A 428 -18.32 13.68 -38.64
N ARG A 429 -17.11 14.19 -38.48
CA ARG A 429 -16.80 15.37 -37.67
C ARG A 429 -16.97 16.62 -38.54
N GLU A 430 -17.98 17.42 -38.22
CA GLU A 430 -18.22 18.71 -38.87
C GLU A 430 -17.38 19.79 -38.16
N HIS A 431 -16.59 20.55 -38.92
CA HIS A 431 -15.94 21.75 -38.42
C HIS A 431 -16.89 22.94 -38.63
N ALA A 432 -17.77 23.19 -37.66
CA ALA A 432 -18.39 24.50 -37.54
C ALA A 432 -17.30 25.51 -37.13
N GLY A 433 -17.28 26.72 -37.69
CA GLY A 433 -16.19 27.71 -37.59
C GLY A 433 -15.90 28.30 -36.19
N GLY A 434 -15.70 27.45 -35.19
CA GLY A 434 -15.27 27.75 -33.83
C GLY A 434 -14.64 26.49 -33.20
N SER A 435 -14.05 26.62 -32.01
CA SER A 435 -13.30 25.54 -31.33
C SER A 435 -14.13 24.28 -30.97
N ALA A 436 -15.44 24.25 -31.26
CA ALA A 436 -16.33 23.17 -30.88
C ALA A 436 -16.39 22.07 -31.96
N ARG A 437 -16.09 20.83 -31.58
CA ARG A 437 -16.18 19.65 -32.47
C ARG A 437 -17.63 19.17 -32.49
N THR A 438 -18.23 19.00 -33.66
CA THR A 438 -19.59 18.43 -33.81
C THR A 438 -19.51 17.13 -34.58
N TYR A 439 -20.24 16.11 -34.16
CA TYR A 439 -20.28 14.79 -34.80
C TYR A 439 -21.67 14.48 -35.31
N ARG A 440 -21.75 13.97 -36.54
CA ARG A 440 -22.98 13.46 -37.14
C ARG A 440 -22.82 11.99 -37.47
N ALA A 441 -23.75 11.18 -37.02
CA ALA A 441 -23.85 9.77 -37.36
C ALA A 441 -25.00 9.53 -38.33
N SER A 442 -24.71 8.84 -39.43
CA SER A 442 -25.68 8.40 -40.43
C SER A 442 -25.52 6.91 -40.66
N GLY A 443 -26.60 6.15 -40.63
CA GLY A 443 -26.57 4.71 -40.85
C GLY A 443 -27.87 4.25 -41.48
N LYS A 444 -27.85 3.07 -42.10
CA LYS A 444 -29.09 2.35 -42.39
C LYS A 444 -29.61 1.82 -41.06
N SER A 445 -30.31 2.67 -40.30
CA SER A 445 -30.99 2.25 -39.09
C SER A 445 -31.93 1.12 -39.46
N ALA A 446 -31.79 -0.03 -38.79
CA ALA A 446 -32.85 -1.04 -38.75
C ALA A 446 -33.93 -0.57 -37.75
N ASP A 447 -34.51 0.59 -38.03
CA ASP A 447 -35.77 1.04 -37.42
C ASP A 447 -36.95 0.46 -38.21
#